data_AF-A0AAU1GTB3-F1
#
_entry.id   AF-A0AAU1GTB3-F1
#
_cell.length_a   1.000
_cell.length_b   1.000
_cell.length_c   1.000
_cell.angle_alpha   90.00
_cell.angle_beta   90.00
_cell.angle_gamma   90.00
#
_symmetry.space_group_name_H-M   'P 1'
#
loop_
_entity.id
_entity.type
_entity.pdbx_description
1 polymer ?
#
loop_
_entity_poly.entity_id
_entity_poly.type
_entity_poly.pdbx_seq_one_letter_code
_entity_poly.pdbx_strand_id
1 'polypeptide(L)'
;MGADIHGFVECRSRWAEPEDAWSAAVDLDLLYLGRNYDAFGCLFGVRNHAGFAPLAAERGLPELISDAVRAEFDDWGSGAHSSSWIGWGEVKCVDWDEPGETTDRRIHEYEVVDGAWVLVSKAAWSARFAKAAGLPLHPPTGTVDYGGTDWPEGTEWRDGDRLYRVERMTRREAVPTEGEWKPVWSVMEALAAVHGDENARLTVWFDN
;
A
#
# COMPACT_ATOMS: atom_id res chain seq x y z
N MET A 1 2.32 -17.28 0.40
CA MET A 1 1.39 -16.80 -0.64
C MET A 1 1.34 -15.30 -0.51
N GLY A 2 1.43 -14.58 -1.61
CA GLY A 2 1.43 -13.13 -1.61
C GLY A 2 0.37 -12.63 -2.58
N ALA A 3 -0.23 -11.49 -2.27
CA ALA A 3 -1.31 -10.89 -3.04
C ALA A 3 -0.78 -9.77 -3.95
N ASP A 4 -1.21 -9.78 -5.21
CA ASP A 4 -1.14 -8.70 -6.17
C ASP A 4 -2.44 -7.89 -6.17
N ILE A 5 -2.40 -6.70 -6.75
CA ILE A 5 -3.54 -5.79 -6.89
C ILE A 5 -3.90 -5.68 -8.37
N HIS A 6 -5.19 -5.73 -8.65
CA HIS A 6 -5.76 -5.57 -9.98
C HIS A 6 -6.86 -4.51 -9.93
N GLY A 7 -7.18 -3.92 -11.08
CA GLY A 7 -8.24 -2.93 -11.12
C GLY A 7 -8.15 -1.97 -12.29
N PHE A 8 -8.94 -0.91 -12.20
CA PHE A 8 -9.00 0.11 -13.23
C PHE A 8 -9.05 1.50 -12.60
N VAL A 9 -8.36 2.44 -13.23
CA VAL A 9 -8.75 3.84 -13.13
C VAL A 9 -10.00 4.03 -13.97
N GLU A 10 -11.09 4.42 -13.32
CA GLU A 10 -12.38 4.69 -13.96
C GLU A 10 -12.66 6.19 -13.97
N CYS A 11 -13.33 6.64 -15.03
CA CYS A 11 -13.77 8.02 -15.19
C CYS A 11 -15.24 8.07 -15.58
N ARG A 12 -15.98 8.98 -14.96
CA ARG A 12 -17.30 9.38 -15.43
C ARG A 12 -17.17 10.63 -16.30
N SER A 13 -17.42 10.49 -17.59
CA SER A 13 -17.32 11.64 -18.49
C SER A 13 -18.58 12.50 -18.36
N ARG A 14 -18.40 13.81 -18.15
CA ARG A 14 -19.47 14.83 -18.21
C ARG A 14 -20.21 14.94 -19.55
N TRP A 15 -19.79 14.16 -20.55
CA TRP A 15 -20.36 14.15 -21.91
C TRP A 15 -20.79 12.76 -22.36
N ALA A 16 -20.57 11.73 -21.54
CA ALA A 16 -21.00 10.38 -21.87
C ALA A 16 -22.50 10.22 -21.59
N GLU A 17 -23.12 9.33 -22.37
CA GLU A 17 -24.50 8.91 -22.16
C GLU A 17 -24.51 7.41 -21.81
N PRO A 18 -25.20 6.99 -20.74
CA PRO A 18 -25.91 7.84 -19.79
C PRO A 18 -24.95 8.70 -18.92
N GLU A 19 -25.42 9.84 -18.43
CA GLU A 19 -24.63 10.84 -17.68
C GLU A 19 -23.93 10.26 -16.43
N ASP A 20 -24.45 9.18 -15.86
CA ASP A 20 -23.91 8.49 -14.69
C ASP A 20 -22.95 7.33 -15.03
N ALA A 21 -22.70 7.04 -16.31
CA ALA A 21 -21.87 5.93 -16.74
C ALA A 21 -20.38 6.11 -16.42
N TRP A 22 -19.81 5.10 -15.77
CA TRP A 22 -18.37 4.98 -15.57
C TRP A 22 -17.73 4.26 -16.76
N SER A 23 -16.60 4.78 -17.24
CA SER A 23 -15.76 4.18 -18.26
C SER A 23 -14.43 3.76 -17.65
N ALA A 24 -13.94 2.57 -17.99
CA ALA A 24 -12.57 2.18 -17.68
C ALA A 24 -11.61 3.01 -18.53
N ALA A 25 -10.83 3.88 -17.89
CA ALA A 25 -9.90 4.76 -18.56
C ALA A 25 -8.56 4.04 -18.82
N VAL A 26 -8.02 3.38 -17.79
CA VAL A 26 -6.75 2.64 -17.87
C VAL A 26 -6.80 1.46 -16.89
N ASP A 27 -6.35 0.31 -17.35
CA ASP A 27 -6.07 -0.88 -16.54
C ASP A 27 -4.90 -0.60 -15.57
N LEU A 28 -5.05 -0.97 -14.29
CA LEU A 28 -4.04 -0.76 -13.26
C LEU A 28 -2.73 -1.47 -13.59
N ASP A 29 -2.77 -2.64 -14.23
CA ASP A 29 -1.59 -3.43 -14.60
C ASP A 29 -0.69 -2.70 -15.62
N LEU A 30 -1.23 -1.69 -16.32
CA LEU A 30 -0.45 -0.82 -17.22
C LEU A 30 0.27 0.32 -16.48
N LEU A 31 -0.15 0.65 -15.26
CA LEU A 31 0.36 1.79 -14.49
C LEU A 31 1.19 1.36 -13.28
N TYR A 32 0.93 0.17 -12.73
CA TYR A 32 1.53 -0.33 -11.50
C TYR A 32 1.82 -1.82 -11.63
N LEU A 33 3.11 -2.17 -11.62
CA LEU A 33 3.61 -3.54 -11.74
C LEU A 33 4.18 -4.08 -10.42
N GLY A 34 4.02 -3.32 -9.35
CA GLY A 34 4.69 -3.56 -8.07
C GLY A 34 3.87 -4.46 -7.14
N ARG A 35 4.54 -4.95 -6.08
CA ARG A 35 3.88 -5.59 -4.94
C ARG A 35 4.37 -4.96 -3.66
N ASN A 36 3.61 -3.98 -3.16
CA ASN A 36 3.99 -3.16 -2.03
C ASN A 36 2.91 -3.22 -0.95
N TYR A 37 3.12 -4.07 0.05
CA TYR A 37 2.16 -4.24 1.16
C TYR A 37 2.06 -3.02 2.08
N ASP A 38 3.03 -2.10 2.04
CA ASP A 38 2.95 -0.85 2.80
C ASP A 38 1.90 0.05 2.16
N ALA A 39 1.98 0.18 0.84
CA ALA A 39 0.97 0.88 0.05
C ALA A 39 -0.40 0.18 0.13
N PHE A 40 -0.47 -1.14 -0.03
CA PHE A 40 -1.74 -1.87 0.02
C PHE A 40 -2.40 -1.77 1.40
N GLY A 41 -1.59 -1.86 2.47
CA GLY A 41 -2.05 -1.67 3.84
C GLY A 41 -2.54 -0.24 4.11
N CYS A 42 -1.81 0.76 3.64
CA CYS A 42 -2.15 2.18 3.77
C CYS A 42 -3.43 2.56 3.00
N LEU A 43 -3.56 2.10 1.76
CA LEU A 43 -4.66 2.49 0.87
C LEU A 43 -5.91 1.63 1.11
N PHE A 44 -5.76 0.30 1.23
CA PHE A 44 -6.87 -0.65 1.16
C PHE A 44 -6.93 -1.65 2.33
N GLY A 45 -6.00 -1.57 3.28
CA GLY A 45 -5.96 -2.44 4.46
C GLY A 45 -5.42 -3.85 4.20
N VAL A 46 -5.05 -4.19 2.97
CA VAL A 46 -4.53 -5.52 2.62
C VAL A 46 -3.10 -5.67 3.12
N ARG A 47 -2.84 -6.71 3.93
CA ARG A 47 -1.52 -7.00 4.52
C ARG A 47 -0.95 -5.81 5.30
N ASN A 48 -1.80 -5.09 6.02
CA ASN A 48 -1.44 -3.90 6.80
C ASN A 48 -0.56 -4.24 8.02
N HIS A 49 0.73 -4.46 7.77
CA HIS A 49 1.77 -4.67 8.79
C HIS A 49 2.16 -3.37 9.48
N ALA A 50 2.07 -2.25 8.76
CA ALA A 50 2.43 -0.91 9.21
C ALA A 50 1.38 -0.24 10.11
N GLY A 51 0.21 -0.85 10.31
CA GLY A 51 -0.76 -0.41 11.32
C GLY A 51 -1.55 0.84 10.94
N PHE A 52 -1.75 1.13 9.66
CA PHE A 52 -2.52 2.29 9.22
C PHE A 52 -4.03 2.13 9.51
N ALA A 53 -4.73 3.24 9.76
CA ALA A 53 -6.13 3.32 9.39
C ALA A 53 -6.21 3.38 7.84
N PRO A 54 -6.69 2.34 7.16
CA PRO A 54 -6.66 2.32 5.69
C PRO A 54 -7.62 3.36 5.12
N LEU A 55 -7.23 4.04 4.03
CA LEU A 55 -8.06 5.09 3.42
C LEU A 55 -9.39 4.53 2.88
N ALA A 56 -9.33 3.36 2.26
CA ALA A 56 -10.44 2.74 1.56
C ALA A 56 -10.41 1.21 1.71
N ALA A 57 -10.46 0.69 2.94
CA ALA A 57 -10.60 -0.75 3.13
C ALA A 57 -12.05 -1.23 2.95
N GLU A 58 -12.21 -2.42 2.37
CA GLU A 58 -13.44 -3.24 2.43
C GLU A 58 -14.72 -2.50 2.00
N ARG A 59 -14.62 -1.55 1.06
CA ARG A 59 -15.79 -0.83 0.56
C ARG A 59 -16.64 -1.67 -0.41
N GLY A 60 -16.10 -2.79 -0.89
CA GLY A 60 -16.68 -3.56 -1.98
C GLY A 60 -16.51 -2.85 -3.33
N LEU A 61 -17.20 -3.34 -4.36
CA LEU A 61 -17.30 -2.61 -5.62
C LEU A 61 -18.23 -1.39 -5.46
N PRO A 62 -17.96 -0.28 -6.18
CA PRO A 62 -18.91 0.81 -6.31
C PRO A 62 -20.27 0.34 -6.86
N GLU A 63 -21.34 1.07 -6.56
CA GLU A 63 -22.69 0.74 -7.05
C GLU A 63 -22.79 0.72 -8.58
N LEU A 64 -22.21 1.73 -9.23
CA LEU A 64 -22.08 1.80 -10.68
C LEU A 64 -20.61 1.60 -11.05
N ILE A 65 -20.33 0.64 -11.93
CA ILE A 65 -18.99 0.30 -12.44
C ILE A 65 -19.03 0.23 -13.96
N SER A 66 -17.87 0.44 -14.58
CA SER A 66 -17.69 0.22 -16.01
C SER A 66 -17.85 -1.25 -16.39
N ASP A 67 -18.17 -1.49 -17.67
CA ASP A 67 -18.33 -2.85 -18.19
C ASP A 67 -17.03 -3.66 -18.11
N ALA A 68 -15.86 -3.01 -18.22
CA ALA A 68 -14.57 -3.67 -18.09
C ALA A 68 -14.33 -4.18 -16.66
N VAL A 69 -14.56 -3.34 -15.64
CA VAL A 69 -14.47 -3.75 -14.24
C VAL A 69 -15.42 -4.89 -13.95
N ARG A 70 -16.67 -4.82 -14.43
CA ARG A 70 -17.65 -5.89 -14.24
C ARG A 70 -17.18 -7.20 -14.86
N ALA A 71 -16.77 -7.16 -16.13
CA ALA A 71 -16.35 -8.35 -16.87
C ALA A 71 -15.13 -9.02 -16.23
N GLU A 72 -14.11 -8.24 -15.85
CA GLU A 72 -12.89 -8.79 -15.30
C GLU A 72 -13.05 -9.28 -13.86
N PHE A 73 -13.75 -8.52 -13.01
CA PHE A 73 -14.03 -8.96 -11.64
C PHE A 73 -14.85 -10.26 -11.63
N ASP A 74 -15.84 -10.39 -12.53
CA ASP A 74 -16.63 -11.60 -12.66
C ASP A 74 -15.78 -12.80 -13.16
N ASP A 75 -14.80 -12.57 -14.03
CA ASP A 75 -13.86 -13.60 -14.52
C ASP A 75 -12.96 -14.12 -13.39
N TRP A 76 -12.47 -13.23 -12.53
CA TRP A 76 -11.73 -13.62 -11.31
C TRP A 76 -12.58 -14.45 -10.35
N GLY A 77 -13.87 -14.14 -10.23
CA GLY A 77 -14.81 -14.87 -9.38
C GLY A 77 -14.31 -15.02 -7.94
N SER A 78 -14.19 -16.25 -7.45
CA SER A 78 -13.70 -16.52 -6.07
C SER A 78 -12.20 -16.25 -5.87
N GLY A 79 -11.47 -15.96 -6.95
CA GLY A 79 -10.06 -15.57 -6.89
C GLY A 79 -9.85 -14.14 -6.43
N ALA A 80 -10.83 -13.25 -6.65
CA ALA A 80 -10.79 -11.87 -6.19
C ALA A 80 -11.25 -11.75 -4.74
N HIS A 81 -10.51 -10.98 -3.94
CA HIS A 81 -10.88 -10.60 -2.59
C HIS A 81 -10.61 -9.11 -2.31
N SER A 82 -11.10 -8.63 -1.17
CA SER A 82 -10.85 -7.26 -0.67
C SER A 82 -11.13 -6.17 -1.70
N SER A 83 -12.21 -6.31 -2.49
CA SER A 83 -12.58 -5.29 -3.46
C SER A 83 -12.90 -3.96 -2.76
N SER A 84 -12.43 -2.88 -3.37
CA SER A 84 -12.59 -1.54 -2.84
C SER A 84 -12.37 -0.48 -3.92
N TRP A 85 -12.52 0.78 -3.55
CA TRP A 85 -12.30 1.91 -4.44
C TRP A 85 -11.97 3.20 -3.68
N ILE A 86 -11.22 4.09 -4.32
CA ILE A 86 -10.87 5.41 -3.79
C ILE A 86 -11.02 6.49 -4.87
N GLY A 87 -11.73 7.57 -4.54
CA GLY A 87 -11.91 8.72 -5.44
C GLY A 87 -10.71 9.66 -5.43
N TRP A 88 -10.49 10.39 -6.54
CA TRP A 88 -9.42 11.39 -6.61
C TRP A 88 -9.60 12.52 -5.59
N GLY A 89 -10.85 12.98 -5.38
CA GLY A 89 -11.16 13.95 -4.34
C GLY A 89 -10.76 13.50 -2.92
N GLU A 90 -10.82 12.19 -2.65
CA GLU A 90 -10.36 11.62 -1.38
C GLU A 90 -8.83 11.65 -1.30
N VAL A 91 -8.15 11.17 -2.35
CA VAL A 91 -6.67 11.16 -2.45
C VAL A 91 -6.07 12.55 -2.23
N LYS A 92 -6.68 13.60 -2.78
CA LYS A 92 -6.24 14.99 -2.60
C LYS A 92 -6.35 15.50 -1.17
N CYS A 93 -7.27 14.96 -0.39
CA CYS A 93 -7.53 15.39 0.98
C CYS A 93 -6.73 14.58 2.02
N VAL A 94 -5.96 13.58 1.59
CA VAL A 94 -5.15 12.74 2.48
C VAL A 94 -4.06 13.57 3.14
N ASP A 95 -3.98 13.48 4.46
CA ASP A 95 -2.78 13.87 5.20
C ASP A 95 -1.72 12.78 5.02
N TRP A 96 -0.80 13.00 4.07
CA TRP A 96 0.25 12.03 3.76
C TRP A 96 1.33 11.92 4.85
N ASP A 97 1.41 12.87 5.76
CA ASP A 97 2.36 12.83 6.87
C ASP A 97 1.75 12.19 8.14
N GLU A 98 0.48 11.76 8.06
CA GLU A 98 -0.18 10.98 9.10
C GLU A 98 0.55 9.63 9.34
N PRO A 99 0.94 9.32 10.59
CA PRO A 99 1.51 8.03 10.94
C PRO A 99 0.44 6.93 11.05
N GLY A 100 0.86 5.67 11.00
CA GLY A 100 -0.01 4.55 11.37
C GLY A 100 -0.59 4.68 12.79
N GLU A 101 -1.73 4.05 13.04
CA GLU A 101 -2.36 4.01 14.37
C GLU A 101 -1.53 3.18 15.37
N THR A 102 -0.84 2.16 14.86
CA THR A 102 0.08 1.31 15.63
C THR A 102 1.45 1.26 14.98
N THR A 103 2.47 0.84 15.74
CA THR A 103 3.82 0.58 15.20
C THR A 103 3.79 -0.45 14.08
N ASP A 104 4.74 -0.35 13.15
CA ASP A 104 4.96 -1.40 12.16
C ASP A 104 5.38 -2.68 12.87
N ARG A 105 4.69 -3.79 12.59
CA ARG A 105 5.03 -5.11 13.15
C ARG A 105 6.36 -5.64 12.63
N ARG A 106 6.95 -4.98 11.64
CA ARG A 106 8.27 -5.29 11.09
C ARG A 106 9.26 -4.24 11.56
N ILE A 107 10.44 -4.70 11.93
CA ILE A 107 11.52 -3.83 12.41
C ILE A 107 12.11 -3.05 11.24
N HIS A 108 12.20 -1.73 11.37
CA HIS A 108 12.78 -0.86 10.37
C HIS A 108 14.30 -0.96 10.43
N GLU A 109 14.96 -1.09 9.28
CA GLU A 109 16.41 -1.18 9.16
C GLU A 109 16.94 0.00 8.37
N TYR A 110 17.91 0.68 8.98
CA TYR A 110 18.56 1.87 8.45
C TYR A 110 20.04 1.61 8.21
N GLU A 111 20.57 2.23 7.17
CA GLU A 111 22.00 2.32 6.87
C GLU A 111 22.50 3.76 7.00
N VAL A 112 23.79 3.92 7.31
CA VAL A 112 24.43 5.23 7.25
C VAL A 112 24.81 5.55 5.80
N VAL A 113 24.16 6.55 5.21
CA VAL A 113 24.49 7.11 3.90
C VAL A 113 24.83 8.59 4.10
N ASP A 114 26.05 8.99 3.72
CA ASP A 114 26.57 10.37 3.88
C ASP A 114 26.38 10.96 5.29
N GLY A 115 26.49 10.12 6.32
CA GLY A 115 26.35 10.51 7.72
C GLY A 115 24.91 10.61 8.24
N ALA A 116 23.91 10.27 7.42
CA ALA A 116 22.50 10.21 7.78
C ALA A 116 21.99 8.76 7.79
N TRP A 117 21.05 8.46 8.70
CA TRP A 117 20.34 7.17 8.71
C TRP A 117 19.26 7.18 7.63
N VAL A 118 19.35 6.26 6.67
CA VAL A 118 18.38 6.10 5.58
C VAL A 118 17.71 4.75 5.74
N LEU A 119 16.37 4.71 5.71
CA LEU A 119 15.60 3.46 5.75
C LEU A 119 15.90 2.67 4.47
N VAL A 120 16.42 1.45 4.62
CA VAL A 120 16.83 0.60 3.49
C VAL A 120 15.99 -0.66 3.36
N SER A 121 15.41 -1.15 4.46
CA SER A 121 14.64 -2.38 4.46
C SER A 121 13.80 -2.50 5.73
N LYS A 122 13.02 -3.58 5.79
CA LYS A 122 12.51 -4.12 7.04
C LYS A 122 13.33 -5.35 7.38
N ALA A 123 13.79 -5.48 8.62
CA ALA A 123 14.73 -6.51 9.08
C ALA A 123 14.10 -7.90 9.19
N ALA A 124 13.08 -8.23 8.37
CA ALA A 124 12.44 -9.54 8.36
C ALA A 124 13.48 -10.63 8.04
N TRP A 125 13.54 -11.65 8.89
CA TRP A 125 14.51 -12.75 8.83
C TRP A 125 15.98 -12.31 8.88
N SER A 126 16.28 -11.12 9.39
CA SER A 126 17.65 -10.62 9.50
C SER A 126 18.39 -11.28 10.67
N ALA A 127 19.32 -12.19 10.35
CA ALA A 127 20.20 -12.79 11.35
C ALA A 127 21.07 -11.76 12.08
N ARG A 128 21.39 -10.66 11.38
CA ARG A 128 22.13 -9.51 11.92
C ARG A 128 21.31 -8.79 12.99
N PHE A 129 20.05 -8.50 12.71
CA PHE A 129 19.12 -7.96 13.70
C PHE A 129 18.93 -8.92 14.88
N ALA A 130 18.71 -10.21 14.62
CA ALA A 130 18.52 -11.20 15.69
C ALA A 130 19.69 -11.21 16.67
N LYS A 131 20.93 -11.15 16.16
CA LYS A 131 22.14 -11.01 16.97
C LYS A 131 22.13 -9.69 17.76
N ALA A 132 21.80 -8.57 17.12
CA ALA A 132 21.76 -7.25 17.78
C ALA A 132 20.70 -7.17 18.88
N ALA A 133 19.57 -7.85 18.70
CA ALA A 133 18.45 -7.91 19.64
C ALA A 133 18.57 -9.04 20.69
N GLY A 134 19.61 -9.88 20.60
CA GLY A 134 19.79 -11.02 21.51
C GLY A 134 18.75 -12.13 21.33
N LEU A 135 18.13 -12.23 20.16
CA LEU A 135 17.10 -13.21 19.83
C LEU A 135 17.72 -14.56 19.42
N PRO A 136 17.08 -15.69 19.79
CA PRO A 136 17.53 -16.99 19.35
C PRO A 136 17.35 -17.14 17.83
N LEU A 137 18.37 -17.70 17.17
CA LEU A 137 18.31 -18.11 15.77
C LEU A 137 17.89 -19.58 15.70
N HIS A 138 16.86 -19.92 14.92
CA HIS A 138 16.47 -21.31 14.73
C HIS A 138 17.47 -22.01 13.78
N PRO A 139 18.32 -22.95 14.27
CA PRO A 139 19.49 -23.41 13.50
C PRO A 139 19.18 -24.18 12.19
N PRO A 140 18.12 -25.02 12.11
CA PRO A 140 17.79 -25.75 10.88
C PRO A 140 17.30 -24.88 9.71
N THR A 141 16.72 -23.71 10.00
CA THR A 141 15.99 -22.89 9.02
C THR A 141 16.60 -21.50 8.83
N GLY A 142 17.51 -21.07 9.71
CA GLY A 142 18.04 -19.70 9.73
C GLY A 142 17.00 -18.64 10.05
N THR A 143 15.79 -19.06 10.46
CA THR A 143 14.67 -18.17 10.74
C THR A 143 14.82 -17.53 12.11
N VAL A 144 14.63 -16.21 12.15
CA VAL A 144 14.58 -15.43 13.39
C VAL A 144 13.22 -15.62 14.03
N ASP A 145 13.20 -16.07 15.29
CA ASP A 145 11.99 -16.03 16.10
C ASP A 145 11.93 -14.67 16.81
N TYR A 146 11.07 -13.79 16.32
CA TYR A 146 10.79 -12.49 16.94
C TYR A 146 9.96 -12.63 18.21
N GLY A 147 9.54 -13.85 18.57
CA GLY A 147 9.03 -14.22 19.87
C GLY A 147 7.83 -13.40 20.31
N GLY A 148 6.88 -13.12 19.41
CA GLY A 148 5.67 -12.33 19.71
C GLY A 148 5.94 -11.06 20.52
N THR A 149 7.14 -10.48 20.40
CA THR A 149 7.63 -9.50 21.35
C THR A 149 7.12 -8.13 20.95
N ASP A 150 6.22 -7.58 21.76
CA ASP A 150 5.77 -6.20 21.60
C ASP A 150 6.83 -5.26 22.21
N TRP A 151 7.73 -4.76 21.36
CA TRP A 151 8.68 -3.72 21.76
C TRP A 151 8.02 -2.34 21.74
N PRO A 152 8.32 -1.47 22.72
CA PRO A 152 7.85 -0.09 22.70
C PRO A 152 8.34 0.67 21.46
N GLU A 153 7.52 1.60 20.97
CA GLU A 153 7.94 2.57 19.95
C GLU A 153 9.21 3.31 20.39
N GLY A 154 10.16 3.49 19.46
CA GLY A 154 11.45 4.11 19.72
C GLY A 154 12.52 3.15 20.25
N THR A 155 12.23 1.86 20.44
CA THR A 155 13.27 0.87 20.76
C THR A 155 14.27 0.78 19.62
N GLU A 156 15.56 0.93 19.92
CA GLU A 156 16.66 0.91 18.96
C GLU A 156 17.67 -0.20 19.26
N TRP A 157 18.21 -0.79 18.19
CA TRP A 157 19.40 -1.64 18.24
C TRP A 157 20.41 -1.16 17.21
N ARG A 158 21.67 -1.02 17.62
CA ARG A 158 22.76 -0.58 16.73
C ARG A 158 23.74 -1.71 16.52
N ASP A 159 24.14 -1.88 15.28
CA ASP A 159 25.19 -2.81 14.89
C ASP A 159 26.05 -2.17 13.80
N GLY A 160 27.09 -1.43 14.21
CA GLY A 160 28.01 -0.76 13.29
C GLY A 160 27.32 0.26 12.38
N ASP A 161 27.27 -0.05 11.09
CA ASP A 161 26.63 0.72 10.01
C ASP A 161 25.11 0.54 9.92
N ARG A 162 24.52 -0.24 10.84
CA ARG A 162 23.07 -0.50 10.88
C ARG A 162 22.42 0.05 12.15
N LEU A 163 21.22 0.58 11.97
CA LEU A 163 20.29 0.91 13.02
C LEU A 163 18.99 0.17 12.76
N TYR A 164 18.48 -0.51 13.77
CA TYR A 164 17.18 -1.15 13.78
C TYR A 164 16.28 -0.38 14.72
N ARG A 165 15.05 -0.10 14.32
CA ARG A 165 14.10 0.64 15.16
C ARG A 165 12.68 0.10 15.05
N VAL A 166 11.96 0.17 16.18
CA VAL A 166 10.51 0.03 16.21
C VAL A 166 9.88 1.40 16.09
N GLU A 167 9.17 1.67 15.00
CA GLU A 167 8.50 2.95 14.79
C GLU A 167 7.24 2.81 13.94
N ARG A 168 6.42 3.86 14.00
CA ARG A 168 5.32 4.04 13.06
C ARG A 168 5.84 4.55 11.73
N MET A 169 5.18 4.11 10.67
CA MET A 169 5.41 4.60 9.32
C MET A 169 4.37 5.68 8.99
N THR A 170 4.76 6.70 8.24
CA THR A 170 3.86 7.70 7.65
C THR A 170 3.27 7.20 6.33
N ARG A 171 2.11 7.72 5.93
CA ARG A 171 1.52 7.35 4.63
C ARG A 171 2.45 7.68 3.47
N ARG A 172 3.23 8.77 3.56
CA ARG A 172 4.21 9.20 2.55
C ARG A 172 5.37 8.21 2.41
N GLU A 173 5.79 7.56 3.49
CA GLU A 173 6.79 6.48 3.41
C GLU A 173 6.22 5.22 2.76
N ALA A 174 4.95 4.90 3.03
CA ALA A 174 4.25 3.76 2.41
C ALA A 174 3.94 3.99 0.93
N VAL A 175 3.57 5.22 0.56
CA VAL A 175 3.20 5.64 -0.80
C VAL A 175 3.97 6.92 -1.14
N PRO A 176 5.25 6.80 -1.54
CA PRO A 176 6.08 7.97 -1.86
C PRO A 176 5.53 8.75 -3.05
N THR A 177 5.64 10.08 -2.99
CA THR A 177 5.18 10.99 -4.05
C THR A 177 5.82 10.69 -5.41
N GLU A 178 7.11 10.33 -5.40
CA GLU A 178 7.88 9.95 -6.60
C GLU A 178 8.06 8.42 -6.72
N GLY A 179 7.19 7.65 -6.05
CA GLY A 179 7.23 6.20 -6.03
C GLY A 179 6.38 5.53 -7.11
N GLU A 180 6.17 4.23 -6.95
CA GLU A 180 5.48 3.35 -7.91
C GLU A 180 4.02 3.76 -8.18
N TRP A 181 3.38 4.47 -7.25
CA TRP A 181 2.00 4.93 -7.38
C TRP A 181 1.83 6.25 -8.15
N LYS A 182 2.94 6.95 -8.43
CA LYS A 182 2.90 8.24 -9.15
C LYS A 182 2.15 8.16 -10.50
N PRO A 183 2.36 7.14 -11.36
CA PRO A 183 1.63 7.05 -12.62
C PRO A 183 0.11 6.95 -12.43
N VAL A 184 -0.34 6.17 -11.44
CA VAL A 184 -1.76 6.01 -11.10
C VAL A 184 -2.38 7.35 -10.70
N TRP A 185 -1.73 8.06 -9.77
CA TRP A 185 -2.19 9.39 -9.33
C TRP A 185 -2.18 10.41 -10.45
N SER A 186 -1.18 10.37 -11.34
CA SER A 186 -1.09 11.28 -12.48
C SER A 186 -2.24 11.10 -13.47
N VAL A 187 -2.64 9.85 -13.73
CA VAL A 187 -3.80 9.55 -14.60
C VAL A 187 -5.10 10.02 -13.95
N MET A 188 -5.30 9.72 -12.66
CA MET A 188 -6.48 10.18 -11.93
C MET A 188 -6.58 11.71 -11.88
N GLU A 189 -5.45 12.40 -11.63
CA GLU A 189 -5.37 13.86 -11.65
C GLU A 189 -5.77 14.45 -13.00
N ALA A 190 -5.23 13.89 -14.09
CA ALA A 190 -5.53 14.35 -15.44
C ALA A 190 -7.02 14.20 -15.79
N LEU A 191 -7.63 13.07 -15.41
CA LEU A 191 -9.06 12.84 -15.61
C LEU A 191 -9.91 13.79 -14.77
N ALA A 192 -9.56 13.95 -13.49
CA ALA A 192 -10.26 14.87 -12.60
C ALA A 192 -10.17 16.33 -13.03
N ALA A 193 -9.03 16.77 -13.58
CA ALA A 193 -8.86 18.12 -14.10
C ALA A 193 -9.84 18.45 -15.25
N VAL A 194 -10.27 17.43 -16.00
CA VAL A 194 -11.21 17.58 -17.13
C VAL A 194 -12.66 17.38 -16.69
N HIS A 195 -12.90 16.39 -15.83
CA HIS A 195 -14.25 15.89 -15.53
C HIS A 195 -14.76 16.26 -14.12
N GLY A 196 -13.90 16.66 -13.19
CA GLY A 196 -14.23 16.91 -11.78
C GLY A 196 -13.62 15.84 -10.86
N ASP A 197 -13.27 16.24 -9.63
CA ASP A 197 -12.62 15.37 -8.63
C ASP A 197 -13.49 14.15 -8.25
N GLU A 198 -14.82 14.32 -8.29
CA GLU A 198 -15.81 13.28 -8.00
C GLU A 198 -16.01 12.29 -9.17
N ASN A 199 -15.41 12.57 -10.32
CA ASN A 199 -15.60 11.83 -11.56
C ASN A 199 -14.38 10.99 -11.98
N ALA A 200 -13.38 10.89 -11.11
CA ALA A 200 -12.22 10.00 -11.29
C ALA A 200 -12.02 9.16 -10.03
N ARG A 201 -11.88 7.84 -10.20
CA ARG A 201 -11.61 6.92 -9.09
C ARG A 201 -10.72 5.77 -9.55
N LEU A 202 -10.10 5.11 -8.58
CA LEU A 202 -9.46 3.82 -8.74
C LEU A 202 -10.36 2.77 -8.09
N THR A 203 -10.72 1.72 -8.83
CA THR A 203 -11.45 0.54 -8.32
C THR A 203 -10.54 -0.67 -8.41
N VAL A 204 -10.42 -1.41 -7.31
CA VAL A 204 -9.42 -2.47 -7.14
C VAL A 204 -9.98 -3.73 -6.52
N TRP A 205 -9.28 -4.84 -6.72
CA TRP A 205 -9.39 -6.10 -5.99
C TRP A 205 -8.01 -6.75 -5.92
N PHE A 206 -7.90 -7.82 -5.13
CA PHE A 206 -6.64 -8.52 -4.88
C PHE A 206 -6.78 -10.01 -5.16
N ASP A 207 -5.69 -10.65 -5.57
CA ASP A 207 -5.61 -12.11 -5.70
C ASP A 207 -5.13 -12.78 -4.39
N ASN A 208 -5.39 -14.09 -4.25
CA ASN A 208 -5.11 -14.86 -3.03
C ASN A 208 -3.62 -15.23 -2.82
#